data_AF-A0A3A0G3Q9-F1
#
_entry.id   AF-A0A3A0G3Q9-F1
#
_cell.length_a   1.000
_cell.length_b   1.000
_cell.length_c   1.000
_cell.angle_alpha   90.00
_cell.angle_beta   90.00
_cell.angle_gamma   90.00
#
_symmetry.space_group_name_H-M   'P 1'
#
loop_
_entity.id
_entity.type
_entity.pdbx_description
1 polymer ?
#
loop_
_entity_poly.entity_id
_entity_poly.type
_entity_poly.pdbx_seq_one_letter_code
_entity_poly.pdbx_strand_id
1 'polypeptide(L)'
;MSAAEAYCEEYVVSAQYKVDDGAGHLAGTARGPERALMSALLYDGVITCMNYAGVNSRIGRKKFQEAFTWISTQGGEYIFSFDNICE
;
A
#
# COMPACT_ATOMS: atom_id res chain seq x y z
N MET A 1 8.52 -3.58 28.65
CA MET A 1 8.64 -4.13 27.29
C MET A 1 7.61 -5.23 27.17
N SER A 2 6.52 -4.93 26.47
CA SER A 2 5.35 -5.80 26.36
C SER A 2 5.52 -6.73 25.16
N ALA A 3 5.06 -7.99 25.26
CA ALA A 3 5.08 -8.97 24.17
C ALA A 3 4.40 -8.47 22.88
N ALA A 4 3.52 -7.47 22.98
CA ALA A 4 2.89 -6.81 21.84
C ALA A 4 3.88 -6.01 20.97
N GLU A 5 4.94 -5.47 21.56
CA GLU A 5 5.98 -4.71 20.83
C GLU A 5 6.84 -5.66 19.98
N ALA A 6 7.17 -6.85 20.51
CA ALA A 6 7.92 -7.86 19.79
C ALA A 6 7.15 -8.48 18.61
N TYR A 7 5.83 -8.62 18.74
CA TYR A 7 4.98 -9.21 17.69
C TYR A 7 4.78 -8.27 16.48
N CYS A 8 4.82 -6.96 16.71
CA CYS A 8 4.77 -5.96 15.65
C CYS A 8 6.07 -5.87 14.83
N GLU A 9 7.23 -6.15 15.43
CA GLU A 9 8.51 -6.14 14.68
C GLU A 9 8.64 -7.33 13.72
N GLU A 10 8.12 -8.51 14.09
CA GLU A 10 8.34 -9.73 13.31
C GLU A 10 7.46 -9.82 12.05
N TYR A 11 6.23 -9.29 12.07
CA TYR A 11 5.34 -9.22 10.89
C TYR A 11 5.68 -8.03 9.95
N VAL A 12 6.66 -7.22 10.39
CA VAL A 12 7.35 -6.08 9.79
C VAL A 12 8.02 -6.30 8.42
N VAL A 13 8.34 -7.54 8.05
CA VAL A 13 9.64 -7.77 7.38
C VAL A 13 9.63 -8.11 5.87
N SER A 14 8.50 -8.38 5.21
CA SER A 14 8.60 -8.92 3.83
C SER A 14 7.49 -8.49 2.86
N ALA A 15 7.58 -7.25 2.37
CA ALA A 15 7.04 -6.89 1.05
C ALA A 15 8.24 -6.37 0.22
N GLN A 16 8.43 -6.90 -0.98
CA GLN A 16 9.64 -6.77 -1.80
C GLN A 16 9.33 -6.01 -3.10
N TYR A 17 9.54 -4.69 -3.15
CA TYR A 17 9.39 -3.94 -4.39
C TYR A 17 10.62 -4.09 -5.31
N LYS A 18 10.38 -4.18 -6.62
CA LYS A 18 11.43 -4.28 -7.64
C LYS A 18 11.91 -2.88 -8.04
N VAL A 19 13.22 -2.68 -8.04
CA VAL A 19 13.88 -1.54 -8.68
C VAL A 19 14.71 -2.11 -9.84
N ASP A 20 14.43 -1.69 -11.07
CA ASP A 20 15.19 -2.09 -12.26
C ASP A 20 16.39 -1.14 -12.45
N ASP A 21 17.50 -1.41 -11.77
CA ASP A 21 18.76 -0.65 -11.87
C ASP A 21 19.82 -1.34 -12.75
N GLY A 22 19.43 -2.33 -13.56
CA GLY A 22 20.28 -2.94 -14.60
C GLY A 22 21.50 -3.72 -14.07
N ALA A 23 21.66 -3.82 -12.76
CA ALA A 23 22.74 -4.53 -12.09
C ALA A 23 22.11 -5.49 -11.08
N GLY A 24 21.59 -6.63 -11.53
CA GLY A 24 20.78 -7.61 -10.78
C GLY A 24 21.18 -7.85 -9.31
N HIS A 25 20.80 -6.92 -8.44
CA HIS A 25 21.04 -6.93 -7.00
C HIS A 25 19.69 -6.78 -6.32
N LEU A 26 19.33 -7.77 -5.51
CA LEU A 26 18.03 -7.84 -4.87
C LEU A 26 17.97 -6.91 -3.65
N ALA A 27 16.87 -6.16 -3.59
CA ALA A 27 16.11 -5.77 -2.39
C ALA A 27 16.66 -4.63 -1.51
N GLY A 28 16.13 -3.42 -1.74
CA GLY A 28 15.89 -2.47 -0.66
C GLY A 28 14.63 -2.89 0.11
N THR A 29 14.74 -3.23 1.40
CA THR A 29 13.56 -3.43 2.26
C THR A 29 13.14 -2.09 2.84
N ALA A 30 11.90 -1.63 2.60
CA ALA A 30 11.33 -0.56 3.41
C ALA A 30 11.18 -1.09 4.86
N ARG A 31 11.95 -0.57 5.81
CA ARG A 31 11.93 -0.98 7.22
C ARG A 31 11.33 0.13 8.06
N GLY A 32 10.54 -0.22 9.07
CA GLY A 32 10.02 0.76 10.03
C GLY A 32 8.94 1.69 9.44
N PRO A 33 9.09 3.02 9.55
CA PRO A 33 8.00 3.96 9.28
C PRO A 33 7.54 3.97 7.81
N GLU A 34 8.42 3.69 6.85
CA GLU A 34 8.08 3.63 5.43
C GLU A 34 7.12 2.47 5.11
N ARG A 35 7.35 1.28 5.68
CA ARG A 35 6.43 0.15 5.50
C ARG A 35 5.12 0.35 6.24
N ALA A 36 5.16 0.99 7.41
CA ALA A 36 3.94 1.37 8.12
C ALA A 36 3.09 2.32 7.27
N LEU A 37 3.71 3.30 6.61
CA LEU A 37 3.04 4.21 5.69
C LEU A 37 2.45 3.47 4.48
N MET A 38 3.23 2.62 3.81
CA MET A 38 2.75 1.83 2.67
C MET A 38 1.56 0.93 3.05
N SER A 39 1.63 0.29 4.22
CA SER A 39 0.54 -0.55 4.74
C SER A 39 -0.70 0.28 5.08
N ALA A 40 -0.53 1.48 5.64
CA ALA A 40 -1.62 2.38 5.94
C ALA A 40 -2.32 2.87 4.66
N LEU A 41 -1.56 3.19 3.61
CA LEU A 41 -2.10 3.57 2.31
C LEU A 41 -2.86 2.41 1.65
N LEU A 42 -2.30 1.20 1.68
CA LEU A 42 -2.97 0.01 1.18
C LEU A 42 -4.30 -0.23 1.88
N TYR A 43 -4.28 -0.19 3.23
CA TYR A 43 -5.46 -0.38 4.04
C TYR A 43 -6.52 0.69 3.74
N ASP A 44 -6.15 1.97 3.71
CA ASP A 44 -7.08 3.08 3.45
C ASP A 44 -7.72 2.97 2.06
N GLY A 45 -6.92 2.67 1.02
CA GLY A 45 -7.40 2.54 -0.35
C GLY A 45 -8.39 1.38 -0.51
N VAL A 46 -8.03 0.19 0.00
CA VAL A 46 -8.89 -1.01 -0.08
C VAL A 46 -10.17 -0.83 0.73
N ILE A 47 -10.07 -0.33 1.96
CA ILE A 47 -11.23 -0.09 2.83
C ILE A 47 -12.14 0.98 2.25
N THR A 48 -11.60 2.06 1.68
CA THR A 48 -12.39 3.09 0.99
C THR A 48 -13.14 2.51 -0.21
N CYS A 49 -12.49 1.67 -1.02
CA CYS A 49 -13.14 0.97 -2.11
C CYS A 49 -14.30 0.09 -1.63
N MET A 50 -14.09 -0.73 -0.58
CA MET A 50 -15.12 -1.62 -0.05
C MET A 50 -16.28 -0.85 0.60
N ASN A 51 -15.99 0.18 1.40
CA ASN A 51 -17.00 0.92 2.15
C ASN A 51 -17.87 1.82 1.27
N TYR A 52 -17.31 2.34 0.17
CA TYR A 52 -18.03 3.24 -0.73
C TYR A 52 -18.52 2.54 -2.01
N ALA A 53 -18.31 1.23 -2.15
CA ALA A 53 -18.90 0.43 -3.22
C ALA A 53 -20.43 0.53 -3.17
N GLY A 54 -21.03 1.05 -4.25
CA GLY A 54 -22.48 1.19 -4.38
C GLY A 54 -23.11 2.34 -3.59
N VAL A 55 -22.32 3.22 -2.95
CA VAL A 55 -22.87 4.40 -2.27
C VAL A 55 -23.37 5.45 -3.27
N ASN A 56 -24.64 5.84 -3.16
CA ASN A 56 -25.28 6.81 -4.07
C ASN A 56 -25.02 8.29 -3.74
N SER A 57 -24.35 8.59 -2.63
CA SER A 57 -24.02 9.98 -2.28
C SER A 57 -22.90 10.51 -3.18
N ARG A 58 -22.98 11.79 -3.57
CA ARG A 58 -21.95 12.43 -4.42
C ARG A 58 -20.55 12.30 -3.80
N ILE A 59 -20.45 12.49 -2.49
CA ILE A 59 -19.20 12.40 -1.73
C ILE A 59 -18.69 10.95 -1.74
N GLY A 60 -19.56 9.97 -1.49
CA GLY A 60 -19.19 8.56 -1.47
C GLY A 60 -18.70 8.05 -2.81
N ARG A 61 -19.40 8.41 -3.90
CA ARG A 61 -18.93 8.07 -5.26
C ARG A 61 -17.57 8.68 -5.58
N LYS A 62 -17.31 9.91 -5.14
CA LYS A 62 -16.00 10.55 -5.35
C LYS A 62 -14.89 9.80 -4.62
N LYS A 63 -15.10 9.46 -3.34
CA LYS A 63 -14.16 8.65 -2.55
C LYS A 63 -13.90 7.27 -3.18
N PHE A 64 -14.97 6.60 -3.62
CA PHE A 64 -14.86 5.33 -4.34
C PHE A 64 -14.04 5.49 -5.62
N GLN A 65 -14.35 6.50 -6.44
CA GLN A 65 -13.67 6.72 -7.72
C GLN A 65 -12.17 7.00 -7.52
N GLU A 66 -11.81 7.82 -6.53
CA GLU A 66 -10.41 8.12 -6.21
C GLU A 66 -9.66 6.84 -5.80
N ALA A 67 -10.21 6.08 -4.84
CA ALA A 67 -9.60 4.83 -4.39
C ALA A 67 -9.54 3.77 -5.50
N PHE A 68 -10.60 3.62 -6.29
CA PHE A 68 -10.67 2.65 -7.38
C PHE A 68 -9.69 3.00 -8.49
N THR A 69 -9.54 4.29 -8.81
CA THR A 69 -8.54 4.75 -9.79
C THR A 69 -7.14 4.43 -9.29
N TRP A 70 -6.84 4.70 -8.03
CA TRP A 70 -5.53 4.39 -7.45
C TRP A 70 -5.23 2.89 -7.50
N ILE A 71 -6.17 2.01 -7.12
CA ILE A 71 -6.00 0.54 -7.19
C ILE A 71 -5.85 0.05 -8.64
N SER A 72 -6.59 0.64 -9.57
CA SER A 72 -6.64 0.18 -10.97
C SER A 72 -5.54 0.76 -11.85
N THR A 73 -4.77 1.72 -11.35
CA THR A 73 -3.68 2.34 -12.11
C THR A 73 -2.49 1.40 -12.13
N GLN A 74 -2.20 0.84 -13.31
CA GLN A 74 -1.06 -0.05 -13.52
C GLN A 74 0.18 0.72 -13.97
N GLY A 75 1.37 0.24 -13.57
CA GLY A 75 2.65 0.69 -14.14
C GLY A 75 2.98 2.15 -13.86
N GLY A 76 2.59 2.67 -12.69
CA GLY A 76 2.88 4.03 -12.28
C GLY A 76 4.28 4.18 -11.69
N GLU A 77 5.05 5.17 -12.18
CA GLU A 77 6.33 5.65 -11.59
C GLU A 77 6.19 6.22 -10.17
N TYR A 78 4.96 6.26 -9.64
CA TYR A 78 4.70 6.77 -8.30
C TYR A 78 5.10 5.73 -7.25
N ILE A 79 5.98 6.10 -6.33
CA ILE A 79 6.50 5.22 -5.26
C ILE A 79 5.40 4.60 -4.38
N PHE A 80 4.23 5.24 -4.26
CA PHE A 80 3.07 4.72 -3.54
C PHE A 80 1.93 4.30 -4.49
N SER A 81 2.27 3.88 -5.71
CA SER A 81 1.31 3.19 -6.58
C SER A 81 0.87 1.89 -5.92
N PHE A 82 -0.33 1.42 -6.27
CA PHE A 82 -0.86 0.17 -5.73
C PHE A 82 0.06 -1.00 -6.04
N ASP A 83 0.56 -1.08 -7.27
CA ASP A 83 1.51 -2.10 -7.71
C ASP A 83 2.78 -2.08 -6.85
N ASN A 84 3.43 -0.92 -6.68
CA ASN A 84 4.68 -0.79 -5.91
C ASN A 84 4.52 -1.14 -4.43
N ILE A 85 3.32 -0.97 -3.87
CA ILE A 85 3.03 -1.34 -2.47
C ILE A 85 2.72 -2.83 -2.32
N CYS A 86 2.17 -3.47 -3.36
CA CYS A 86 1.80 -4.89 -3.35
C CYS A 86 2.94 -5.85 -3.73
N GLU A 87 4.03 -5.33 -4.28
CA GLU A 87 5.29 -6.07 -4.48
C GLU A 87 6.05 -6.25 -3.15
#